data_AF-A0A852EKI4-F1
#
_entry.id   AF-A0A852EKI4-F1
#
_cell.length_a   1.000
_cell.length_b   1.000
_cell.length_c   1.000
_cell.angle_alpha   90.00
_cell.angle_beta   90.00
_cell.angle_gamma   90.00
#
_symmetry.space_group_name_H-M   'P 1'
#
loop_
_entity.id
_entity.type
_entity.pdbx_description
1 polymer ?
#
loop_
_entity_poly.entity_id
_entity_poly.type
_entity_poly.pdbx_seq_one_letter_code
_entity_poly.pdbx_strand_id
1 'polypeptide(L)'
;FPQGFSRAALPFGLVRRELSCEGYSIDLRCPGSDVIMIESANYGRTDDKICDADPFQMENTECFLPDAYKIMTQRCNNRTQCIVVTGSDVFPDPCPGTYKYLEVQYECVPYSFVVKVFVCPGTLKAIVDSPYLYEAEQKAGAWCKDPLQAADKIYFMPWTPYRTDTLIEYASLEDFQNGRQQTTYKLPNRVDGTGFVVYDGAVFFNKERTRNIVKFDLRTRIKSGEAIINYANYHDTSPYRWGGKTDIDLAVDENGLWVIYATEQNNGMIVISQLNPYTLRFEATWETTYDKRAASNAFMICGVLYVVRSVYQDNESETGRNAIDYIYNTRLSRGEHVDIPFPNQYQYIAAVDYNPRDNQLYVWNNNFILRYSLEFGPPDPAQGK
;
A
#
# COMPACT_ATOMS: atom_id res chain seq x y z
N PHE A 1 25.68 -42.41 -10.89
CA PHE A 1 25.15 -41.05 -11.10
C PHE A 1 24.56 -40.58 -9.78
N PRO A 2 25.19 -39.63 -9.09
CA PRO A 2 24.77 -39.25 -7.75
C PRO A 2 23.53 -38.37 -7.78
N GLN A 3 22.80 -38.44 -6.67
CA GLN A 3 21.53 -37.79 -6.37
C GLN A 3 21.63 -36.26 -6.46
N GLY A 4 20.69 -35.64 -7.16
CA GLY A 4 20.48 -34.19 -7.12
C GLY A 4 19.91 -33.80 -5.76
N PHE A 5 20.68 -33.02 -5.01
CA PHE A 5 20.27 -32.40 -3.75
C PHE A 5 18.96 -31.62 -3.94
N SER A 6 17.93 -32.01 -3.19
CA SER A 6 16.80 -31.15 -2.86
C SER A 6 17.34 -29.85 -2.26
N ARG A 7 16.84 -28.70 -2.75
CA ARG A 7 17.00 -27.40 -2.09
C ARG A 7 16.36 -27.50 -0.71
N ALA A 8 17.18 -27.86 0.28
CA ALA A 8 16.88 -27.64 1.67
C ALA A 8 16.48 -26.17 1.85
N ALA A 9 15.44 -25.95 2.65
CA ALA A 9 15.13 -24.64 3.21
C ALA A 9 16.43 -24.00 3.72
N LEU A 10 16.87 -22.93 3.05
CA LEU A 10 17.96 -22.13 3.55
C LEU A 10 17.51 -21.54 4.90
N PRO A 11 18.34 -21.61 5.95
CA PRO A 11 18.05 -20.90 7.18
C PRO A 11 18.00 -19.41 6.85
N PHE A 12 17.24 -18.67 7.64
CA PHE A 12 17.10 -17.21 7.70
C PHE A 12 18.23 -16.41 7.04
N GLY A 13 17.83 -15.35 6.33
CA GLY A 13 18.68 -14.53 5.46
C GLY A 13 20.03 -14.21 6.07
N LEU A 14 21.08 -14.31 5.25
CA LEU A 14 22.44 -14.03 5.70
C LEU A 14 22.51 -12.59 6.22
N VAL A 15 22.65 -12.40 7.53
CA VAL A 15 22.80 -11.08 8.15
C VAL A 15 24.00 -10.39 7.53
N ARG A 16 23.76 -9.24 6.90
CA ARG A 16 24.77 -8.40 6.27
C ARG A 16 25.16 -7.29 7.22
N ARG A 17 26.45 -6.96 7.25
CA ARG A 17 26.99 -5.87 8.06
C ARG A 17 27.65 -4.85 7.15
N GLU A 18 27.22 -3.61 7.26
CA GLU A 18 27.75 -2.48 6.49
C GLU A 18 28.22 -1.38 7.46
N LEU A 19 29.27 -0.66 7.07
CA LEU A 19 29.88 0.37 7.92
C LEU A 19 30.26 1.61 7.11
N SER A 20 29.99 2.79 7.65
CA SER A 20 30.37 4.08 7.04
C SER A 20 30.86 5.05 8.10
N CYS A 21 31.97 5.74 7.82
CA CYS A 21 32.54 6.76 8.71
C CYS A 21 31.76 8.08 8.63
N GLU A 22 31.85 8.91 9.67
CA GLU A 22 31.28 10.25 9.71
C GLU A 22 31.79 11.10 8.52
N GLY A 23 30.85 11.64 7.74
CA GLY A 23 31.06 12.37 6.49
C GLY A 23 30.82 11.57 5.21
N TYR A 24 30.73 10.24 5.27
CA TYR A 24 30.53 9.36 4.13
C TYR A 24 29.09 8.85 4.05
N SER A 25 28.66 8.37 2.87
CA SER A 25 27.35 7.75 2.70
C SER A 25 27.44 6.23 2.76
N ILE A 26 26.52 5.61 3.50
CA ILE A 26 26.30 4.15 3.48
C ILE A 26 25.31 3.78 2.37
N ASP A 27 25.54 2.66 1.68
CA ASP A 27 24.70 2.16 0.59
C ASP A 27 24.31 0.70 0.84
N LEU A 28 23.09 0.50 1.36
CA LEU A 28 22.53 -0.83 1.61
C LEU A 28 21.82 -1.32 0.35
N ARG A 29 22.11 -2.55 -0.10
CA ARG A 29 21.53 -3.11 -1.33
C ARG A 29 21.08 -4.55 -1.15
N CYS A 30 19.86 -4.85 -1.55
CA CYS A 30 19.33 -6.20 -1.62
C CYS A 30 19.25 -6.71 -3.06
N PRO A 31 19.53 -8.01 -3.29
CA PRO A 31 19.50 -8.60 -4.62
C PRO A 31 18.05 -8.81 -5.09
N GLY A 32 17.81 -8.62 -6.38
CA GLY A 32 16.51 -8.93 -7.00
C GLY A 32 15.37 -8.04 -6.48
N SER A 33 14.34 -8.68 -5.92
CA SER A 33 13.13 -8.05 -5.36
C SER A 33 13.10 -8.05 -3.83
N ASP A 34 14.17 -8.51 -3.18
CA ASP A 34 14.26 -8.53 -1.73
C ASP A 34 14.42 -7.12 -1.18
N VAL A 35 13.87 -6.90 0.01
CA VAL A 35 13.91 -5.61 0.68
C VAL A 35 14.77 -5.66 1.93
N ILE A 36 15.36 -4.51 2.26
CA ILE A 36 16.17 -4.34 3.47
C ILE A 36 15.26 -4.44 4.69
N MET A 37 15.69 -5.21 5.69
CA MET A 37 15.13 -5.25 7.03
C MET A 37 16.28 -5.03 8.01
N ILE A 38 16.27 -3.88 8.69
CA ILE A 38 17.29 -3.52 9.68
C ILE A 38 17.10 -4.36 10.93
N GLU A 39 18.15 -5.08 11.33
CA GLU A 39 18.21 -5.86 12.57
C GLU A 39 18.80 -5.03 13.71
N SER A 40 19.86 -4.26 13.43
CA SER A 40 20.44 -3.32 14.38
C SER A 40 21.15 -2.18 13.67
N ALA A 41 21.22 -1.02 14.31
CA ALA A 41 22.06 0.07 13.87
C ALA A 41 22.58 0.88 15.05
N ASN A 42 23.83 1.31 14.98
CA ASN A 42 24.46 2.21 15.95
C ASN A 42 25.22 3.31 15.22
N TYR A 43 24.95 4.57 15.58
CA TYR A 43 25.76 5.72 15.18
C TYR A 43 26.56 6.19 16.39
N GLY A 44 27.88 6.03 16.35
CA GLY A 44 28.74 6.29 17.50
C GLY A 44 30.12 5.68 17.31
N ARG A 45 30.73 5.16 18.38
CA ARG A 45 32.01 4.46 18.35
C ARG A 45 32.03 3.37 19.40
N THR A 46 32.36 2.16 18.97
CA THR A 46 32.41 0.92 19.78
C THR A 46 33.77 0.23 19.72
N ASP A 47 34.66 0.67 18.83
CA ASP A 47 35.97 0.09 18.54
C ASP A 47 36.99 1.20 18.26
N ASP A 48 38.21 1.01 18.76
CA ASP A 48 39.33 1.96 18.72
C ASP A 48 40.16 1.89 17.42
N LYS A 49 39.76 1.05 16.45
CA LYS A 49 40.48 0.85 15.17
C LYS A 49 39.64 1.19 13.95
N ILE A 50 38.31 1.23 14.09
CA ILE A 50 37.39 1.52 12.99
C ILE A 50 37.39 3.02 12.70
N CYS A 51 37.44 3.39 11.41
CA CYS A 51 37.46 4.78 10.94
C CYS A 51 38.60 5.57 11.60
N ASP A 52 39.82 5.29 11.15
CA ASP A 52 41.08 5.85 11.68
C ASP A 52 41.12 7.39 11.56
N ALA A 53 41.48 8.04 12.67
CA ALA A 53 41.46 9.48 12.85
C ALA A 53 42.47 9.91 13.93
N ASP A 54 42.32 11.11 14.49
CA ASP A 54 43.18 11.55 15.59
C ASP A 54 42.99 10.64 16.82
N PRO A 55 44.07 10.16 17.48
CA PRO A 55 43.97 9.29 18.65
C PRO A 55 43.05 9.83 19.76
N PHE A 56 43.00 11.15 19.96
CA PHE A 56 42.13 11.77 20.95
C PHE A 56 40.64 11.60 20.62
N GLN A 57 40.30 11.54 19.34
CA GLN A 57 38.92 11.36 18.87
C GLN A 57 38.47 9.89 18.85
N MET A 58 39.39 8.94 19.06
CA MET A 58 39.15 7.51 19.01
C MET A 58 39.13 6.85 20.41
N GLU A 59 39.50 7.60 21.45
CA GLU A 59 39.60 7.11 22.83
C GLU A 59 38.25 6.68 23.42
N ASN A 60 37.16 7.34 23.01
CA ASN A 60 35.81 7.04 23.50
C ASN A 60 35.14 5.92 22.68
N THR A 61 35.23 4.68 23.17
CA THR A 61 34.57 3.49 22.60
C THR A 61 33.23 3.15 23.24
N GLU A 62 32.72 3.99 24.15
CA GLU A 62 31.42 3.80 24.80
C GLU A 62 30.38 4.80 24.27
N CYS A 63 30.40 5.03 22.95
CA CYS A 63 29.49 5.97 22.31
C CYS A 63 28.42 5.24 21.49
N PHE A 64 27.18 5.33 21.97
CA PHE A 64 26.02 4.66 21.37
C PHE A 64 24.86 5.62 21.16
N LEU A 65 24.15 5.45 20.05
CA LEU A 65 22.91 6.14 19.76
C LEU A 65 21.78 5.12 19.51
N PRO A 66 20.96 4.79 20.52
CA PRO A 66 19.86 3.83 20.37
C PRO A 66 18.83 4.24 19.30
N ASP A 67 18.63 5.55 19.09
CA ASP A 67 17.70 6.05 18.07
C ASP A 67 18.20 5.86 16.63
N ALA A 68 19.48 5.49 16.43
CA ALA A 68 20.01 5.16 15.12
C ALA A 68 19.24 3.99 14.47
N TYR A 69 18.83 3.00 15.26
CA TYR A 69 17.97 1.90 14.80
C TYR A 69 16.66 2.42 14.21
N LYS A 70 15.94 3.30 14.90
CA LYS A 70 14.68 3.86 14.41
C LYS A 70 14.87 4.66 13.13
N ILE A 71 15.92 5.49 13.07
CA ILE A 71 16.23 6.33 11.90
C ILE A 71 16.54 5.44 10.69
N MET A 72 17.36 4.41 10.87
CA MET A 72 17.72 3.48 9.80
C MET A 72 16.52 2.66 9.34
N THR A 73 15.71 2.15 10.27
CA THR A 73 14.46 1.43 9.97
C THR A 73 13.51 2.31 9.15
N GLN A 74 13.26 3.55 9.55
CA GLN A 74 12.36 4.47 8.83
C GLN A 74 12.88 4.88 7.45
N ARG A 75 14.20 4.89 7.24
CA ARG A 75 14.80 5.32 5.97
C ARG A 75 15.03 4.17 5.01
N CYS A 76 15.39 3.00 5.52
CA CYS A 76 15.92 1.90 4.71
C CYS A 76 15.05 0.66 4.69
N ASN A 77 14.21 0.39 5.71
CA ASN A 77 13.34 -0.78 5.64
C ASN A 77 12.47 -0.72 4.40
N ASN A 78 12.19 -1.90 3.88
CA ASN A 78 11.34 -2.12 2.73
C ASN A 78 11.86 -1.55 1.40
N ARG A 79 13.11 -1.06 1.34
CA ARG A 79 13.71 -0.62 0.08
C ARG A 79 14.64 -1.71 -0.46
N THR A 80 14.74 -1.83 -1.78
CA THR A 80 15.76 -2.68 -2.43
C THR A 80 17.15 -2.04 -2.35
N GLN A 81 17.19 -0.70 -2.27
CA GLN A 81 18.41 0.08 -2.09
C GLN A 81 18.13 1.29 -1.18
N CYS A 82 19.04 1.56 -0.24
CA CYS A 82 18.97 2.72 0.64
C CYS A 82 20.34 3.39 0.77
N ILE A 83 20.38 4.70 0.48
CA ILE A 83 21.59 5.52 0.65
C ILE A 83 21.33 6.53 1.77
N VAL A 84 22.18 6.53 2.81
CA VAL A 84 22.08 7.45 3.95
C VAL A 84 23.43 8.11 4.17
N VAL A 85 23.45 9.44 4.30
CA VAL A 85 24.66 10.19 4.67
C VAL A 85 24.88 10.03 6.18
N THR A 86 26.06 9.55 6.55
CA THR A 86 26.49 9.36 7.93
C THR A 86 27.00 10.70 8.47
N GLY A 87 26.16 11.42 9.20
CA GLY A 87 26.55 12.70 9.79
C GLY A 87 25.43 13.36 10.59
N SER A 88 25.76 14.50 11.19
CA SER A 88 24.90 15.24 12.11
C SER A 88 23.62 15.80 11.48
N ASP A 89 23.55 15.86 10.15
CA ASP A 89 22.33 16.23 9.41
C ASP A 89 21.22 15.18 9.52
N VAL A 90 21.58 13.92 9.78
CA VAL A 90 20.67 12.78 9.81
C VAL A 90 20.53 12.21 11.22
N PHE A 91 21.64 12.13 11.94
CA PHE A 91 21.69 11.54 13.28
C PHE A 91 22.07 12.62 14.30
N PRO A 92 21.33 12.73 15.43
CA PRO A 92 21.77 13.54 16.56
C PRO A 92 23.17 13.12 17.01
N ASP A 93 24.02 14.06 17.45
CA ASP A 93 25.36 13.73 17.93
C ASP A 93 25.31 13.18 19.38
N PRO A 94 25.61 11.88 19.60
CA PRO A 94 25.62 11.28 20.94
C PRO A 94 26.88 11.63 21.76
N CYS A 95 28.00 11.96 21.11
CA CYS A 95 29.29 12.14 21.77
C CYS A 95 30.15 13.19 21.03
N PRO A 96 29.95 14.49 21.32
CA PRO A 96 30.71 15.56 20.69
C PRO A 96 32.22 15.41 20.90
N GLY A 97 33.00 15.61 19.85
CA GLY A 97 34.47 15.49 19.87
C GLY A 97 35.01 14.08 19.66
N THR A 98 34.14 13.06 19.58
CA THR A 98 34.50 11.70 19.16
C THR A 98 34.22 11.54 17.66
N TYR A 99 35.15 10.95 16.91
CA TYR A 99 34.94 10.68 15.48
C TYR A 99 34.09 9.43 15.33
N LYS A 100 32.90 9.53 14.75
CA LYS A 100 31.88 8.46 14.79
C LYS A 100 31.85 7.64 13.50
N TYR A 101 31.19 6.49 13.57
CA TYR A 101 30.80 5.69 12.43
C TYR A 101 29.39 5.15 12.62
N LEU A 102 28.72 4.91 11.49
CA LEU A 102 27.45 4.20 11.44
C LEU A 102 27.74 2.74 11.13
N GLU A 103 27.32 1.87 12.04
CA GLU A 103 27.35 0.42 11.89
C GLU A 103 25.92 -0.09 11.76
N VAL A 104 25.65 -0.88 10.72
CA VAL A 104 24.30 -1.38 10.43
C VAL A 104 24.35 -2.87 10.15
N GLN A 105 23.48 -3.63 10.81
CA GLN A 105 23.21 -5.02 10.48
C GLN A 105 21.82 -5.11 9.87
N TYR A 106 21.71 -5.75 8.71
CA TYR A 106 20.45 -5.88 7.98
C TYR A 106 20.34 -7.23 7.28
N GLU A 107 19.11 -7.65 7.07
CA GLU A 107 18.78 -8.80 6.24
C GLU A 107 18.12 -8.33 4.95
N CYS A 108 18.27 -9.15 3.91
CA CYS A 108 17.45 -9.04 2.72
C CYS A 108 16.35 -10.09 2.81
N VAL A 109 15.15 -9.63 3.09
CA VAL A 109 13.98 -10.48 3.16
C VAL A 109 13.14 -10.31 1.90
N PRO A 110 12.54 -11.38 1.37
CA PRO A 110 11.55 -11.22 0.32
C PRO A 110 10.43 -10.32 0.82
N TYR A 111 9.96 -9.37 0.01
CA TYR A 111 8.86 -8.45 0.36
C TYR A 111 7.65 -9.19 0.97
N SER A 112 7.35 -10.39 0.46
CA SER A 112 6.30 -11.26 0.98
C SER A 112 6.44 -11.62 2.47
N PHE A 113 7.62 -11.54 3.08
CA PHE A 113 7.80 -11.74 4.53
C PHE A 113 7.46 -10.52 5.37
N VAL A 114 7.58 -9.29 4.83
CA VAL A 114 7.12 -8.06 5.51
C VAL A 114 5.59 -7.95 5.44
N VAL A 115 5.00 -8.42 4.34
CA VAL A 115 3.54 -8.48 4.15
C VAL A 115 2.86 -9.52 5.05
N LYS A 116 3.58 -10.57 5.47
CA LYS A 116 3.12 -11.57 6.46
C LYS A 116 2.81 -11.02 7.86
N VAL A 117 2.94 -9.71 8.09
CA VAL A 117 2.42 -9.05 9.30
C VAL A 117 0.88 -9.22 9.38
N PHE A 118 0.19 -9.27 8.24
CA PHE A 118 -1.25 -9.49 8.21
C PHE A 118 -1.58 -10.96 7.92
N VAL A 119 -2.35 -11.56 8.81
CA VAL A 119 -2.88 -12.92 8.64
C VAL A 119 -4.29 -12.81 8.09
N CYS A 120 -4.59 -13.60 7.06
CA CYS A 120 -5.93 -13.63 6.47
C CYS A 120 -7.00 -13.92 7.55
N PRO A 121 -7.99 -13.03 7.75
CA PRO A 121 -9.03 -13.22 8.75
C PRO A 121 -10.02 -14.34 8.39
N GLY A 122 -10.10 -14.70 7.11
CA GLY A 122 -10.90 -15.81 6.60
C GLY A 122 -11.71 -15.43 5.37
N THR A 123 -12.77 -16.19 5.10
CA THR A 123 -13.65 -15.94 3.93
C THR A 123 -14.74 -14.94 4.31
N LEU A 124 -14.86 -13.82 3.59
CA LEU A 124 -15.92 -12.83 3.84
C LEU A 124 -17.30 -13.48 3.76
N LYS A 125 -18.11 -13.34 4.80
CA LYS A 125 -19.49 -13.85 4.88
C LYS A 125 -20.54 -12.77 4.78
N ALA A 126 -20.33 -11.65 5.46
CA ALA A 126 -21.31 -10.58 5.54
C ALA A 126 -20.66 -9.23 5.89
N ILE A 127 -21.36 -8.16 5.52
CA ILE A 127 -21.12 -6.81 6.03
C ILE A 127 -22.12 -6.59 7.17
N VAL A 128 -21.62 -6.37 8.39
CA VAL A 128 -22.44 -6.41 9.62
C VAL A 128 -22.82 -5.03 10.16
N ASP A 129 -21.99 -4.03 9.94
CA ASP A 129 -22.24 -2.67 10.41
C ASP A 129 -21.74 -1.65 9.37
N SER A 130 -22.39 -0.49 9.33
CA SER A 130 -22.12 0.56 8.36
C SER A 130 -22.22 1.97 8.98
N PRO A 131 -21.44 2.30 10.02
CA PRO A 131 -21.47 3.62 10.65
C PRO A 131 -21.16 4.76 9.67
N TYR A 132 -22.00 5.78 9.74
CA TYR A 132 -21.74 7.09 9.17
C TYR A 132 -20.70 7.85 9.99
N LEU A 133 -19.72 8.45 9.31
CA LEU A 133 -18.65 9.20 9.97
C LEU A 133 -18.76 10.70 9.72
N TYR A 134 -18.92 11.09 8.46
CA TYR A 134 -18.81 12.48 8.00
C TYR A 134 -19.48 12.67 6.64
N GLU A 135 -20.00 13.87 6.37
CA GLU A 135 -20.57 14.25 5.07
C GLU A 135 -19.61 15.21 4.37
N ALA A 136 -19.06 14.77 3.24
CA ALA A 136 -18.13 15.54 2.44
C ALA A 136 -18.86 16.52 1.50
N GLU A 137 -18.18 17.60 1.13
CA GLU A 137 -18.71 18.56 0.15
C GLU A 137 -18.82 17.97 -1.26
N GLN A 138 -17.94 17.01 -1.60
CA GLN A 138 -17.90 16.38 -2.91
C GLN A 138 -18.72 15.10 -2.95
N LYS A 139 -19.39 14.87 -4.09
CA LYS A 139 -20.20 13.66 -4.30
C LYS A 139 -19.39 12.37 -4.32
N ALA A 140 -18.19 12.45 -4.88
CA ALA A 140 -17.28 11.32 -5.02
C ALA A 140 -15.89 11.70 -4.50
N GLY A 141 -15.15 10.68 -4.12
CA GLY A 141 -13.81 10.74 -3.59
C GLY A 141 -13.44 9.37 -3.05
N ALA A 142 -12.29 9.30 -2.38
CA ALA A 142 -11.90 8.13 -1.62
C ALA A 142 -11.17 8.55 -0.34
N TRP A 143 -11.08 7.60 0.58
CA TRP A 143 -10.38 7.79 1.84
C TRP A 143 -9.86 6.44 2.33
N CYS A 144 -8.69 6.44 2.95
CA CYS A 144 -8.08 5.22 3.47
C CYS A 144 -7.14 5.54 4.64
N LYS A 145 -6.66 4.50 5.32
CA LYS A 145 -5.51 4.55 6.23
C LYS A 145 -4.36 3.74 5.64
N ASP A 146 -3.13 4.07 6.03
CA ASP A 146 -1.97 3.23 5.72
C ASP A 146 -1.95 2.01 6.66
N PRO A 147 -2.14 0.78 6.15
CA PRO A 147 -2.18 -0.41 7.00
C PRO A 147 -0.82 -0.71 7.67
N LEU A 148 0.30 -0.26 7.10
CA LEU A 148 1.64 -0.54 7.65
C LEU A 148 2.06 0.46 8.74
N GLN A 149 1.38 1.59 8.87
CA GLN A 149 1.65 2.56 9.94
C GLN A 149 0.73 2.33 11.13
N ALA A 150 1.32 2.36 12.33
CA ALA A 150 0.55 2.23 13.56
C ALA A 150 -0.33 3.45 13.88
N ALA A 151 -0.07 4.58 13.21
CA ALA A 151 -0.73 5.85 13.46
C ALA A 151 -2.19 5.85 12.96
N ASP A 152 -3.05 6.60 13.65
CA ASP A 152 -4.46 6.78 13.28
C ASP A 152 -4.71 7.80 12.17
N LYS A 153 -3.69 8.01 11.34
CA LYS A 153 -3.74 8.93 10.22
C LYS A 153 -4.78 8.49 9.19
N ILE A 154 -5.54 9.46 8.69
CA ILE A 154 -6.50 9.29 7.62
C ILE A 154 -6.04 10.09 6.41
N TYR A 155 -6.08 9.44 5.25
CA TYR A 155 -5.77 10.01 3.96
C TYR A 155 -7.06 10.19 3.18
N PHE A 156 -7.31 11.40 2.70
CA PHE A 156 -8.58 11.80 2.10
C PHE A 156 -8.34 12.51 0.78
N MET A 157 -8.99 12.05 -0.29
CA MET A 157 -8.89 12.62 -1.63
C MET A 157 -10.29 12.84 -2.23
N PRO A 158 -10.82 14.06 -2.17
CA PRO A 158 -12.08 14.37 -2.83
C PRO A 158 -11.89 14.39 -4.34
N TRP A 159 -12.84 13.83 -5.09
CA TRP A 159 -12.79 13.79 -6.54
C TRP A 159 -13.46 15.02 -7.15
N THR A 160 -12.68 15.79 -7.91
CA THR A 160 -13.19 16.89 -8.73
C THR A 160 -12.76 16.68 -10.19
N PRO A 161 -13.72 16.54 -11.14
CA PRO A 161 -13.40 16.29 -12.54
C PRO A 161 -12.31 17.22 -13.07
N TYR A 162 -11.25 16.63 -13.63
CA TYR A 162 -10.09 17.33 -14.21
C TYR A 162 -9.35 18.28 -13.25
N ARG A 163 -9.58 18.23 -11.93
CA ARG A 163 -8.97 19.14 -10.94
C ARG A 163 -8.40 18.43 -9.71
N THR A 164 -8.58 17.13 -9.57
CA THR A 164 -8.01 16.35 -8.46
C THR A 164 -6.48 16.30 -8.53
N ASP A 165 -5.79 16.97 -7.62
CA ASP A 165 -4.32 16.97 -7.51
C ASP A 165 -3.80 17.18 -6.08
N THR A 166 -4.66 16.98 -5.08
CA THR A 166 -4.34 17.16 -3.65
C THR A 166 -4.76 15.97 -2.83
N LEU A 167 -3.89 15.52 -1.92
CA LEU A 167 -4.21 14.56 -0.87
C LEU A 167 -4.20 15.28 0.49
N ILE A 168 -5.21 15.05 1.32
CA ILE A 168 -5.34 15.66 2.64
C ILE A 168 -5.05 14.58 3.70
N GLU A 169 -4.22 14.91 4.69
CA GLU A 169 -3.94 14.06 5.86
C GLU A 169 -4.58 14.65 7.11
N TYR A 170 -5.22 13.78 7.88
CA TYR A 170 -5.77 14.05 9.20
C TYR A 170 -5.05 13.17 10.22
N ALA A 171 -4.78 13.70 11.41
CA ALA A 171 -4.04 12.99 12.45
C ALA A 171 -4.84 11.86 13.11
N SER A 172 -6.17 12.00 13.14
CA SER A 172 -7.09 11.10 13.82
C SER A 172 -8.48 11.14 13.18
N LEU A 173 -9.34 10.17 13.54
CA LEU A 173 -10.76 10.17 13.16
C LEU A 173 -11.51 11.37 13.74
N GLU A 174 -11.18 11.79 14.97
CA GLU A 174 -11.81 12.95 15.60
C GLU A 174 -11.47 14.24 14.84
N ASP A 175 -10.22 14.40 14.43
CA ASP A 175 -9.80 15.55 13.62
C ASP A 175 -10.45 15.54 12.24
N PHE A 176 -10.62 14.35 11.64
CA PHE A 176 -11.33 14.19 10.39
C PHE A 176 -12.79 14.66 10.49
N GLN A 177 -13.53 14.21 11.52
CA GLN A 177 -14.92 14.60 11.72
C GLN A 177 -15.10 16.09 12.03
N ASN A 178 -14.12 16.71 12.69
CA ASN A 178 -14.12 18.13 13.00
C ASN A 178 -13.51 19.01 11.88
N GLY A 179 -13.08 18.43 10.76
CA GLY A 179 -12.46 19.15 9.65
C GLY A 179 -11.07 19.74 9.97
N ARG A 180 -10.39 19.25 11.01
CA ARG A 180 -9.05 19.72 11.43
C ARG A 180 -7.95 19.02 10.63
N GLN A 181 -7.62 19.61 9.48
CA GLN A 181 -6.58 19.08 8.59
C GLN A 181 -5.18 19.19 9.24
N GLN A 182 -4.40 18.11 9.19
CA GLN A 182 -3.02 18.12 9.68
C GLN A 182 -2.07 18.64 8.61
N THR A 183 -2.18 18.12 7.39
CA THR A 183 -1.35 18.58 6.26
C THR A 183 -2.01 18.29 4.92
N THR A 184 -1.57 19.00 3.89
CA THR A 184 -2.05 18.84 2.51
C THR A 184 -0.85 18.61 1.59
N TYR A 185 -0.92 17.55 0.80
CA TYR A 185 0.09 17.19 -0.18
C TYR A 185 -0.35 17.60 -1.56
N LYS A 186 0.44 18.45 -2.23
CA LYS A 186 0.26 18.74 -3.65
C LYS A 186 0.91 17.63 -4.47
N LEU A 187 0.10 16.91 -5.25
CA LEU A 187 0.58 15.82 -6.08
C LEU A 187 1.28 16.36 -7.34
N PRO A 188 2.30 15.66 -7.86
CA PRO A 188 3.04 16.10 -9.05
C PRO A 188 2.22 15.98 -10.34
N ASN A 189 1.14 15.19 -10.31
CA ASN A 189 0.25 14.95 -11.43
C ASN A 189 -1.20 14.94 -10.94
N ARG A 190 -2.12 15.27 -11.84
CA ARG A 190 -3.56 15.10 -11.61
C ARG A 190 -3.92 13.61 -11.55
N VAL A 191 -5.01 13.32 -10.85
CA VAL A 191 -5.50 11.98 -10.56
C VAL A 191 -6.72 11.67 -11.41
N ASP A 192 -6.71 10.51 -12.07
CA ASP A 192 -7.91 9.91 -12.67
C ASP A 192 -8.53 8.94 -11.67
N GLY A 193 -9.83 9.07 -11.44
CA GLY A 193 -10.62 8.16 -10.61
C GLY A 193 -10.53 8.43 -9.11
N THR A 194 -11.09 7.49 -8.36
CA THR A 194 -11.15 7.46 -6.89
C THR A 194 -10.31 6.32 -6.31
N GLY A 195 -9.63 5.52 -7.11
CA GLY A 195 -8.96 4.30 -6.67
C GLY A 195 -7.54 4.49 -6.15
N PHE A 196 -7.28 5.52 -5.33
CA PHE A 196 -5.95 5.72 -4.75
C PHE A 196 -5.80 4.88 -3.48
N VAL A 197 -4.56 4.50 -3.15
CA VAL A 197 -4.25 3.86 -1.86
C VAL A 197 -2.99 4.48 -1.25
N VAL A 198 -2.86 4.39 0.07
CA VAL A 198 -1.62 4.70 0.78
C VAL A 198 -1.04 3.43 1.36
N TYR A 199 0.23 3.19 1.08
CA TYR A 199 0.94 2.00 1.50
C TYR A 199 2.39 2.35 1.86
N ASP A 200 2.79 2.10 3.10
CA ASP A 200 4.14 2.34 3.64
C ASP A 200 4.63 3.80 3.45
N GLY A 201 3.76 4.76 3.79
CA GLY A 201 4.06 6.18 3.70
C GLY A 201 4.18 6.74 2.29
N ALA A 202 3.76 5.98 1.28
CA ALA A 202 3.65 6.43 -0.10
C ALA A 202 2.20 6.34 -0.60
N VAL A 203 1.76 7.34 -1.35
CA VAL A 203 0.48 7.30 -2.07
C VAL A 203 0.71 6.74 -3.48
N PHE A 204 -0.18 5.85 -3.89
CA PHE A 204 -0.25 5.29 -5.22
C PHE A 204 -1.55 5.76 -5.87
N PHE A 205 -1.47 6.29 -7.08
CA PHE A 205 -2.64 6.81 -7.80
C PHE A 205 -2.47 6.71 -9.31
N ASN A 206 -3.60 6.64 -10.03
CA ASN A 206 -3.58 6.68 -11.49
C ASN A 206 -3.40 8.12 -12.00
N LYS A 207 -2.36 8.33 -12.82
CA LYS A 207 -2.07 9.62 -13.43
C LYS A 207 -3.06 9.93 -14.55
N GLU A 208 -3.63 11.14 -14.50
CA GLU A 208 -4.64 11.62 -15.46
C GLU A 208 -4.23 11.35 -16.93
N ARG A 209 -5.18 10.82 -17.72
CA ARG A 209 -5.04 10.51 -19.16
C ARG A 209 -3.91 9.54 -19.47
N THR A 210 -3.55 8.68 -18.51
CA THR A 210 -2.55 7.63 -18.71
C THR A 210 -2.97 6.33 -18.04
N ARG A 211 -2.34 5.24 -18.43
CA ARG A 211 -2.44 3.94 -17.76
C ARG A 211 -1.31 3.72 -16.74
N ASN A 212 -0.80 4.81 -16.17
CA ASN A 212 0.36 4.78 -15.31
C ASN A 212 -0.05 4.97 -13.85
N ILE A 213 0.60 4.23 -12.96
CA ILE A 213 0.52 4.40 -11.51
C ILE A 213 1.72 5.22 -11.07
N VAL A 214 1.47 6.31 -10.37
CA VAL A 214 2.53 7.13 -9.77
C VAL A 214 2.67 6.74 -8.30
N LYS A 215 3.92 6.56 -7.86
CA LYS A 215 4.28 6.43 -6.45
C LYS A 215 4.84 7.76 -5.96
N PHE A 216 4.23 8.34 -4.93
CA PHE A 216 4.66 9.59 -4.31
C PHE A 216 4.90 9.37 -2.81
N ASP A 217 6.15 9.58 -2.37
CA ASP A 217 6.57 9.42 -0.97
C ASP A 217 6.08 10.64 -0.16
N LEU A 218 5.19 10.41 0.81
CA LEU A 218 4.54 11.47 1.58
C LEU A 218 5.51 12.12 2.58
N ARG A 219 6.53 11.39 3.02
CA ARG A 219 7.54 11.90 3.96
C ARG A 219 8.51 12.84 3.25
N THR A 220 9.05 12.43 2.09
CA THR A 220 9.98 13.28 1.33
C THR A 220 9.28 14.26 0.41
N ARG A 221 7.99 14.06 0.13
CA ARG A 221 7.18 14.86 -0.82
C ARG A 221 7.73 14.84 -2.24
N ILE A 222 8.25 13.69 -2.66
CA ILE A 222 8.88 13.49 -3.96
C ILE A 222 8.23 12.30 -4.66
N LYS A 223 8.08 12.42 -5.98
CA LYS A 223 7.71 11.29 -6.84
C LYS A 223 8.85 10.26 -6.82
N SER A 224 8.60 9.12 -6.18
CA SER A 224 9.61 8.06 -6.01
C SER A 224 9.58 7.03 -7.15
N GLY A 225 8.52 6.98 -7.96
CA GLY A 225 8.51 6.20 -9.20
C GLY A 225 7.20 6.26 -9.99
N GLU A 226 7.18 5.55 -11.12
CA GLU A 226 6.02 5.41 -12.00
C GLU A 226 6.03 4.02 -12.64
N ALA A 227 4.89 3.32 -12.60
CA ALA A 227 4.68 2.01 -13.23
C ALA A 227 3.71 2.16 -14.40
N ILE A 228 3.95 1.47 -15.51
CA ILE A 228 3.04 1.43 -16.67
C ILE A 228 2.26 0.12 -16.63
N ILE A 229 0.93 0.18 -16.55
CA ILE A 229 0.10 -1.02 -16.65
C ILE A 229 -0.12 -1.32 -18.13
N ASN A 230 0.48 -2.39 -18.63
CA ASN A 230 0.36 -2.74 -20.04
C ASN A 230 -1.09 -3.07 -20.42
N TYR A 231 -1.53 -2.55 -21.56
CA TYR A 231 -2.86 -2.79 -22.15
C TYR A 231 -4.08 -2.33 -21.32
N ALA A 232 -3.87 -1.71 -20.16
CA ALA A 232 -4.97 -1.18 -19.37
C ALA A 232 -5.70 -0.04 -20.12
N ASN A 233 -7.02 -0.15 -20.09
CA ASN A 233 -7.95 0.89 -20.47
C ASN A 233 -7.90 2.02 -19.43
N TYR A 234 -8.07 3.27 -19.88
CA TYR A 234 -7.95 4.44 -19.00
C TYR A 234 -8.84 5.59 -19.49
N HIS A 235 -9.13 6.54 -18.59
CA HIS A 235 -9.80 7.80 -18.86
C HIS A 235 -11.25 7.70 -19.41
N ASP A 236 -12.12 6.99 -18.67
CA ASP A 236 -13.50 6.60 -19.02
C ASP A 236 -13.62 5.59 -20.18
N THR A 237 -12.56 4.82 -20.46
CA THR A 237 -12.63 3.71 -21.40
C THR A 237 -13.27 2.47 -20.75
N SER A 238 -12.89 2.13 -19.53
CA SER A 238 -13.51 1.04 -18.74
C SER A 238 -13.62 1.40 -17.25
N PRO A 239 -14.34 2.47 -16.90
CA PRO A 239 -14.57 2.85 -15.51
C PRO A 239 -15.58 1.88 -14.86
N TYR A 240 -15.75 2.01 -13.55
CA TYR A 240 -16.90 1.43 -12.87
C TYR A 240 -18.21 2.06 -13.36
N ARG A 241 -19.32 1.48 -12.91
CA ARG A 241 -20.67 1.81 -13.35
C ARG A 241 -21.03 3.30 -13.30
N TRP A 242 -20.51 4.03 -12.31
CA TRP A 242 -20.77 5.47 -12.16
C TRP A 242 -19.89 6.37 -13.04
N GLY A 243 -18.89 5.81 -13.71
CA GLY A 243 -17.92 6.54 -14.52
C GLY A 243 -16.81 7.16 -13.67
N GLY A 244 -16.55 8.45 -13.87
CA GLY A 244 -15.67 9.22 -13.00
C GLY A 244 -14.18 8.97 -13.19
N LYS A 245 -13.76 8.44 -14.35
CA LYS A 245 -12.37 8.04 -14.63
C LYS A 245 -11.85 6.94 -13.70
N THR A 246 -12.73 6.11 -13.14
CA THR A 246 -12.38 5.01 -12.23
C THR A 246 -11.87 3.76 -12.96
N ASP A 247 -11.20 3.94 -14.09
CA ASP A 247 -10.73 2.85 -14.96
C ASP A 247 -9.75 1.91 -14.26
N ILE A 248 -8.88 2.49 -13.43
CA ILE A 248 -7.85 1.79 -12.68
C ILE A 248 -8.07 2.07 -11.20
N ASP A 249 -8.16 1.00 -10.44
CA ASP A 249 -8.45 1.01 -9.01
C ASP A 249 -7.35 0.24 -8.26
N LEU A 250 -6.71 0.88 -7.29
CA LEU A 250 -5.68 0.22 -6.49
C LEU A 250 -6.32 -0.38 -5.24
N ALA A 251 -5.81 -1.52 -4.79
CA ALA A 251 -6.29 -2.18 -3.58
C ALA A 251 -5.12 -2.70 -2.74
N VAL A 252 -5.32 -2.78 -1.43
CA VAL A 252 -4.35 -3.36 -0.50
C VAL A 252 -5.02 -4.45 0.32
N ASP A 253 -4.35 -5.58 0.46
CA ASP A 253 -4.80 -6.69 1.32
C ASP A 253 -3.60 -7.34 2.05
N GLU A 254 -3.84 -8.50 2.66
CA GLU A 254 -2.84 -9.30 3.37
C GLU A 254 -1.74 -9.89 2.47
N ASN A 255 -1.87 -9.82 1.14
CA ASN A 255 -0.88 -10.26 0.17
C ASN A 255 -0.16 -9.07 -0.51
N GLY A 256 -0.53 -7.83 -0.19
CA GLY A 256 0.19 -6.62 -0.61
C GLY A 256 -0.65 -5.68 -1.47
N LEU A 257 0.01 -5.07 -2.46
CA LEU A 257 -0.59 -4.05 -3.34
C LEU A 257 -1.08 -4.67 -4.66
N TRP A 258 -2.31 -4.32 -5.03
CA TRP A 258 -3.01 -4.81 -6.21
C TRP A 258 -3.48 -3.65 -7.09
N VAL A 259 -3.66 -3.97 -8.36
CA VAL A 259 -4.25 -3.08 -9.36
C VAL A 259 -5.39 -3.81 -10.05
N ILE A 260 -6.59 -3.24 -9.97
CA ILE A 260 -7.83 -3.72 -10.56
C ILE A 260 -8.15 -2.80 -11.75
N TYR A 261 -8.20 -3.35 -12.95
CA TYR A 261 -8.42 -2.60 -14.18
C TYR A 261 -9.16 -3.46 -15.20
N ALA A 262 -9.30 -2.97 -16.43
CA ALA A 262 -9.81 -3.77 -17.54
C ALA A 262 -8.96 -3.53 -18.79
N THR A 263 -8.98 -4.48 -19.72
CA THR A 263 -8.28 -4.39 -21.00
C THR A 263 -9.23 -4.65 -22.15
N GLU A 264 -8.97 -4.06 -23.32
CA GLU A 264 -9.68 -4.42 -24.55
C GLU A 264 -9.48 -5.89 -24.93
N GLN A 265 -8.30 -6.45 -24.64
CA GLN A 265 -7.96 -7.85 -24.91
C GLN A 265 -8.84 -8.83 -24.13
N ASN A 266 -9.21 -8.47 -22.91
CA ASN A 266 -10.15 -9.23 -22.09
C ASN A 266 -11.61 -8.72 -22.26
N ASN A 267 -11.94 -8.12 -23.40
CA ASN A 267 -13.28 -7.62 -23.74
C ASN A 267 -13.90 -6.67 -22.69
N GLY A 268 -13.09 -5.86 -22.00
CA GLY A 268 -13.56 -4.97 -20.94
C GLY A 268 -13.85 -5.65 -19.59
N MET A 269 -13.60 -6.95 -19.49
CA MET A 269 -13.68 -7.69 -18.22
C MET A 269 -12.52 -7.33 -17.30
N ILE A 270 -12.76 -7.41 -15.99
CA ILE A 270 -11.80 -7.05 -14.95
C ILE A 270 -10.55 -7.93 -15.10
N VAL A 271 -9.40 -7.28 -14.99
CA VAL A 271 -8.06 -7.86 -14.89
C VAL A 271 -7.47 -7.36 -13.58
N ILE A 272 -6.89 -8.26 -12.80
CA ILE A 272 -6.21 -7.93 -11.55
C ILE A 272 -4.73 -8.26 -11.67
N SER A 273 -3.86 -7.37 -11.21
CA SER A 273 -2.42 -7.61 -11.17
C SER A 273 -1.84 -7.27 -9.82
N GLN A 274 -0.87 -8.07 -9.37
CA GLN A 274 -0.10 -7.81 -8.16
C GLN A 274 1.07 -6.87 -8.51
N LEU A 275 1.17 -5.75 -7.81
CA LEU A 275 2.18 -4.72 -8.02
C LEU A 275 3.11 -4.68 -6.81
N ASN A 276 4.40 -4.89 -7.04
CA ASN A 276 5.38 -4.70 -5.98
C ASN A 276 5.52 -3.20 -5.66
N PRO A 277 5.22 -2.73 -4.43
CA PRO A 277 5.18 -1.30 -4.11
C PRO A 277 6.57 -0.65 -4.08
N TYR A 278 7.65 -1.42 -4.05
CA TYR A 278 9.02 -0.89 -3.96
C TYR A 278 9.75 -0.91 -5.30
N THR A 279 9.62 -2.00 -6.04
CA THR A 279 10.23 -2.13 -7.36
C THR A 279 9.35 -1.61 -8.50
N LEU A 280 8.05 -1.39 -8.22
CA LEU A 280 7.03 -1.00 -9.20
C LEU A 280 6.91 -1.97 -10.38
N ARG A 281 7.23 -3.26 -10.13
CA ARG A 281 7.09 -4.34 -11.09
C ARG A 281 5.83 -5.15 -10.82
N PHE A 282 5.18 -5.57 -11.89
CA PHE A 282 4.05 -6.51 -11.82
C PHE A 282 4.60 -7.92 -11.61
N GLU A 283 4.10 -8.59 -10.57
CA GLU A 283 4.56 -9.94 -10.18
C GLU A 283 3.71 -11.04 -10.83
N ALA A 284 2.41 -10.79 -10.97
CA ALA A 284 1.46 -11.68 -11.63
C ALA A 284 0.19 -10.93 -12.06
N THR A 285 -0.52 -11.48 -13.04
CA THR A 285 -1.73 -10.92 -13.65
C THR A 285 -2.75 -12.04 -13.87
N TRP A 286 -4.02 -11.76 -13.54
CA TRP A 286 -5.13 -12.69 -13.69
C TRP A 286 -6.28 -12.02 -14.44
N GLU A 287 -6.82 -12.74 -15.42
CA GLU A 287 -7.99 -12.34 -16.20
C GLU A 287 -9.25 -12.93 -15.53
N THR A 288 -10.24 -12.07 -15.28
CA THR A 288 -11.54 -12.47 -14.75
C THR A 288 -12.60 -12.44 -15.85
N THR A 289 -13.80 -12.95 -15.56
CA THR A 289 -14.93 -12.98 -16.51
C THR A 289 -16.03 -11.96 -16.18
N TYR A 290 -15.74 -10.95 -15.34
CA TYR A 290 -16.73 -9.97 -14.90
C TYR A 290 -16.53 -8.62 -15.59
N ASP A 291 -17.57 -8.08 -16.24
CA ASP A 291 -17.52 -6.77 -16.91
C ASP A 291 -17.32 -5.63 -15.91
N LYS A 292 -16.24 -4.85 -16.08
CA LYS A 292 -15.91 -3.75 -15.18
C LYS A 292 -16.95 -2.62 -15.19
N ARG A 293 -17.63 -2.39 -16.32
CA ARG A 293 -18.67 -1.36 -16.42
C ARG A 293 -19.97 -1.76 -15.71
N ALA A 294 -20.17 -3.06 -15.47
CA ALA A 294 -21.29 -3.57 -14.68
C ALA A 294 -21.02 -3.48 -13.17
N ALA A 295 -19.75 -3.46 -12.76
CA ALA A 295 -19.34 -3.35 -11.36
C ALA A 295 -19.50 -1.91 -10.84
N SER A 296 -20.05 -1.77 -9.63
CA SER A 296 -20.11 -0.50 -8.91
C SER A 296 -18.75 -0.13 -8.31
N ASN A 297 -18.05 -1.13 -7.76
CA ASN A 297 -16.70 -1.03 -7.23
C ASN A 297 -16.13 -2.45 -7.01
N ALA A 298 -14.86 -2.61 -6.66
CA ALA A 298 -14.28 -3.91 -6.33
C ALA A 298 -13.08 -3.75 -5.37
N PHE A 299 -12.84 -4.76 -4.53
CA PHE A 299 -11.75 -4.74 -3.55
C PHE A 299 -11.13 -6.13 -3.39
N MET A 300 -9.96 -6.19 -2.75
CA MET A 300 -9.22 -7.45 -2.50
C MET A 300 -9.22 -7.79 -1.01
N ILE A 301 -9.42 -9.07 -0.67
CA ILE A 301 -9.17 -9.63 0.67
C ILE A 301 -8.49 -11.00 0.50
N CYS A 302 -7.36 -11.22 1.16
CA CYS A 302 -6.60 -12.48 1.10
C CYS A 302 -6.26 -12.99 -0.31
N GLY A 303 -6.12 -12.11 -1.30
CA GLY A 303 -5.89 -12.45 -2.71
C GLY A 303 -7.16 -12.91 -3.43
N VAL A 304 -8.33 -12.65 -2.87
CA VAL A 304 -9.63 -12.86 -3.50
C VAL A 304 -10.23 -11.51 -3.85
N LEU A 305 -10.57 -11.31 -5.12
CA LEU A 305 -11.31 -10.16 -5.60
C LEU A 305 -12.78 -10.31 -5.20
N TYR A 306 -13.38 -9.23 -4.70
CA TYR A 306 -14.81 -9.12 -4.42
C TYR A 306 -15.39 -7.97 -5.25
N VAL A 307 -16.36 -8.27 -6.11
CA VAL A 307 -16.97 -7.28 -7.01
C VAL A 307 -18.34 -6.89 -6.48
N VAL A 308 -18.53 -5.59 -6.22
CA VAL A 308 -19.77 -5.01 -5.73
C VAL A 308 -20.65 -4.62 -6.91
N ARG A 309 -21.91 -5.08 -6.91
CA ARG A 309 -22.95 -4.64 -7.83
C ARG A 309 -24.08 -3.98 -7.05
N SER A 310 -24.44 -2.78 -7.48
CA SER A 310 -25.46 -1.97 -6.80
C SER A 310 -26.33 -1.18 -7.78
N VAL A 311 -27.47 -0.72 -7.27
CA VAL A 311 -28.37 0.19 -7.99
C VAL A 311 -27.91 1.63 -7.79
N TYR A 312 -28.01 2.43 -8.85
CA TYR A 312 -27.76 3.87 -8.85
C TYR A 312 -29.05 4.65 -9.11
N GLN A 313 -29.19 5.85 -8.56
CA GLN A 313 -30.41 6.68 -8.63
C GLN A 313 -30.97 6.87 -10.05
N ASP A 314 -30.13 6.96 -11.06
CA ASP A 314 -30.56 7.28 -12.44
C ASP A 314 -31.16 6.08 -13.19
N ASN A 315 -31.17 4.88 -12.60
CA ASN A 315 -31.68 3.66 -13.22
C ASN A 315 -33.02 3.22 -12.61
N GLU A 316 -34.11 3.91 -12.93
CA GLU A 316 -35.49 3.58 -12.50
C GLU A 316 -35.96 2.17 -12.96
N SER A 317 -35.22 1.51 -13.84
CA SER A 317 -35.62 0.25 -14.50
C SER A 317 -34.94 -1.02 -13.96
N GLU A 318 -33.96 -0.90 -13.06
CA GLU A 318 -33.25 -2.07 -12.54
C GLU A 318 -33.79 -2.56 -11.20
N THR A 319 -34.37 -3.76 -11.22
CA THR A 319 -34.61 -4.61 -10.05
C THR A 319 -33.30 -5.20 -9.49
N GLY A 320 -32.24 -4.39 -9.46
CA GLY A 320 -30.92 -4.81 -8.99
C GLY A 320 -30.91 -4.98 -7.47
N ARG A 321 -30.31 -6.08 -7.00
CA ARG A 321 -29.96 -6.23 -5.59
C ARG A 321 -28.61 -5.57 -5.33
N ASN A 322 -28.45 -4.97 -4.15
CA ASN A 322 -27.15 -4.46 -3.70
C ASN A 322 -26.39 -5.62 -3.04
N ALA A 323 -25.44 -6.20 -3.75
CA ALA A 323 -24.71 -7.37 -3.30
C ALA A 323 -23.30 -7.39 -3.89
N ILE A 324 -22.41 -8.12 -3.24
CA ILE A 324 -21.24 -8.67 -3.91
C ILE A 324 -21.74 -9.90 -4.66
N ASP A 325 -21.67 -9.86 -5.99
CA ASP A 325 -22.25 -10.89 -6.86
C ASP A 325 -21.21 -11.75 -7.59
N TYR A 326 -19.93 -11.45 -7.42
CA TYR A 326 -18.82 -12.19 -8.01
C TYR A 326 -17.56 -12.09 -7.16
N ILE A 327 -16.85 -13.22 -7.06
CA ILE A 327 -15.52 -13.29 -6.47
C ILE A 327 -14.54 -13.97 -7.41
N TYR A 328 -13.26 -13.65 -7.29
CA TYR A 328 -12.20 -14.34 -8.02
C TYR A 328 -11.01 -14.64 -7.11
N ASN A 329 -10.72 -15.92 -6.91
CA ASN A 329 -9.60 -16.37 -6.10
C ASN A 329 -8.33 -16.50 -6.97
N THR A 330 -7.33 -15.63 -6.74
CA THR A 330 -6.08 -15.60 -7.53
C THR A 330 -5.23 -16.86 -7.36
N ARG A 331 -5.24 -17.49 -6.18
CA ARG A 331 -4.49 -18.73 -5.92
C ARG A 331 -5.05 -19.90 -6.70
N LEU A 332 -6.38 -19.97 -6.80
CA LEU A 332 -7.09 -21.01 -7.57
C LEU A 332 -7.28 -20.63 -9.04
N SER A 333 -7.01 -19.37 -9.41
CA SER A 333 -7.31 -18.79 -10.72
C SER A 333 -8.74 -19.09 -11.17
N ARG A 334 -9.69 -18.93 -10.25
CA ARG A 334 -11.09 -19.31 -10.45
C ARG A 334 -12.03 -18.22 -9.95
N GLY A 335 -12.98 -17.84 -10.81
CA GLY A 335 -14.10 -16.98 -10.46
C GLY A 335 -15.37 -17.77 -10.17
N GLU A 336 -16.19 -17.24 -9.27
CA GLU A 336 -17.52 -17.78 -8.97
C GLU A 336 -18.50 -16.67 -8.59
N HIS A 337 -19.79 -16.91 -8.88
CA HIS A 337 -20.86 -16.00 -8.48
C HIS A 337 -21.30 -16.30 -7.05
N VAL A 338 -21.51 -15.25 -6.28
CA VAL A 338 -21.97 -15.29 -4.89
C VAL A 338 -23.14 -14.33 -4.70
N ASP A 339 -23.77 -14.34 -3.54
CA ASP A 339 -24.82 -13.36 -3.19
C ASP A 339 -24.58 -12.93 -1.73
N ILE A 340 -23.61 -12.03 -1.53
CA ILE A 340 -23.32 -11.44 -0.21
C ILE A 340 -23.95 -10.06 -0.16
N PRO A 341 -24.95 -9.81 0.71
CA PRO A 341 -25.63 -8.51 0.78
C PRO A 341 -24.64 -7.36 1.07
N PHE A 342 -24.77 -6.27 0.30
CA PHE A 342 -23.91 -5.09 0.43
C PHE A 342 -24.75 -3.84 0.73
N PRO A 343 -24.49 -3.11 1.84
CA PRO A 343 -25.21 -1.89 2.16
C PRO A 343 -24.99 -0.80 1.11
N ASN A 344 -26.08 -0.24 0.57
CA ASN A 344 -26.03 0.88 -0.37
C ASN A 344 -27.20 1.84 -0.10
N GLN A 345 -27.19 2.45 1.08
CA GLN A 345 -28.27 3.33 1.53
C GLN A 345 -28.41 4.60 0.66
N TYR A 346 -27.31 5.06 0.06
CA TYR A 346 -27.25 6.35 -0.63
C TYR A 346 -27.13 6.27 -2.16
N GLN A 347 -27.15 5.05 -2.72
CA GLN A 347 -27.31 4.77 -4.15
C GLN A 347 -26.28 5.44 -5.08
N TYR A 348 -25.07 5.74 -4.58
CA TYR A 348 -23.97 6.26 -5.39
C TYR A 348 -22.60 5.87 -4.80
N ILE A 349 -22.25 4.58 -4.89
CA ILE A 349 -20.94 4.08 -4.43
C ILE A 349 -19.86 4.67 -5.34
N ALA A 350 -18.93 5.45 -4.75
CA ALA A 350 -17.82 6.09 -5.44
C ALA A 350 -16.48 5.36 -5.21
N ALA A 351 -16.27 4.81 -4.00
CA ALA A 351 -15.08 4.05 -3.63
C ALA A 351 -15.40 3.04 -2.52
N VAL A 352 -14.74 1.88 -2.55
CA VAL A 352 -14.79 0.82 -1.52
C VAL A 352 -13.40 0.22 -1.36
N ASP A 353 -12.65 0.66 -0.35
CA ASP A 353 -11.28 0.19 -0.11
C ASP A 353 -11.19 -0.69 1.13
N TYR A 354 -10.55 -1.85 1.01
CA TYR A 354 -10.28 -2.72 2.15
C TYR A 354 -9.00 -2.31 2.89
N ASN A 355 -9.00 -2.44 4.22
CA ASN A 355 -7.80 -2.28 5.03
C ASN A 355 -7.48 -3.59 5.79
N PRO A 356 -6.33 -4.24 5.53
CA PRO A 356 -5.96 -5.49 6.17
C PRO A 356 -5.56 -5.36 7.65
N ARG A 357 -5.36 -4.14 8.16
CA ARG A 357 -4.94 -3.89 9.55
C ARG A 357 -6.10 -3.97 10.53
N ASP A 358 -7.23 -3.36 10.17
CA ASP A 358 -8.45 -3.32 11.01
C ASP A 358 -9.59 -4.17 10.44
N ASN A 359 -9.39 -4.77 9.26
CA ASN A 359 -10.35 -5.62 8.56
C ASN A 359 -11.69 -4.92 8.28
N GLN A 360 -11.65 -3.62 7.96
CA GLN A 360 -12.82 -2.81 7.62
C GLN A 360 -12.80 -2.35 6.16
N LEU A 361 -13.97 -2.02 5.61
CA LEU A 361 -14.07 -1.29 4.34
C LEU A 361 -14.23 0.20 4.58
N TYR A 362 -13.49 0.98 3.80
CA TYR A 362 -13.50 2.43 3.76
C TYR A 362 -14.32 2.83 2.54
N VAL A 363 -15.52 3.35 2.78
CA VAL A 363 -16.53 3.53 1.74
C VAL A 363 -16.87 4.99 1.56
N TRP A 364 -16.96 5.41 0.30
CA TRP A 364 -17.53 6.70 -0.09
C TRP A 364 -18.82 6.46 -0.87
N ASN A 365 -19.96 6.90 -0.34
CA ASN A 365 -21.27 6.70 -0.97
C ASN A 365 -22.09 8.00 -0.94
N ASN A 366 -22.26 8.64 -2.10
CA ASN A 366 -23.07 9.86 -2.28
C ASN A 366 -22.82 10.96 -1.23
N ASN A 367 -21.65 11.60 -1.23
CA ASN A 367 -21.18 12.55 -0.20
C ASN A 367 -20.87 11.93 1.18
N PHE A 368 -21.48 10.80 1.54
CA PHE A 368 -21.32 10.20 2.87
C PHE A 368 -20.05 9.35 2.95
N ILE A 369 -19.26 9.62 3.98
CA ILE A 369 -18.07 8.86 4.36
C ILE A 369 -18.47 7.83 5.40
N LEU A 370 -18.29 6.56 5.05
CA LEU A 370 -18.79 5.42 5.81
C LEU A 370 -17.67 4.41 6.03
N ARG A 371 -17.76 3.66 7.13
CA ARG A 371 -16.85 2.55 7.41
C ARG A 371 -17.65 1.29 7.65
N TYR A 372 -17.38 0.21 6.92
CA TYR A 372 -18.15 -1.02 7.05
C TYR A 372 -17.35 -2.10 7.79
N SER A 373 -17.99 -2.73 8.77
CA SER A 373 -17.41 -3.86 9.51
C SER A 373 -17.72 -5.17 8.81
N LEU A 374 -16.75 -6.08 8.79
CA LEU A 374 -16.82 -7.35 8.07
C LEU A 374 -16.90 -8.53 9.03
N GLU A 375 -17.70 -9.53 8.66
CA GLU A 375 -17.74 -10.83 9.32
C GLU A 375 -17.07 -11.89 8.44
N PHE A 376 -16.14 -12.63 9.03
CA PHE A 376 -15.37 -13.66 8.35
C PHE A 376 -15.77 -15.06 8.84
N GLY A 377 -15.90 -15.97 7.88
CA GLY A 377 -15.95 -17.41 8.11
C GLY A 377 -14.55 -18.01 8.28
N PRO A 378 -14.46 -19.33 8.47
CA PRO A 378 -13.17 -20.01 8.46
C PRO A 378 -12.41 -19.71 7.15
N PRO A 379 -11.07 -19.63 7.20
CA PRO A 379 -10.25 -19.55 6.00
C PRO A 379 -10.58 -20.71 5.07
N ASP A 380 -10.67 -20.44 3.77
CA ASP A 380 -10.87 -21.49 2.77
C ASP A 380 -9.79 -22.58 2.98
N PRO A 381 -10.13 -23.87 3.09
CA PRO A 381 -9.17 -24.96 3.25
C PRO A 381 -8.10 -25.01 2.15
N ALA A 382 -8.31 -24.35 1.01
CA ALA A 382 -7.30 -24.14 -0.02
C ALA A 382 -6.19 -23.13 0.35
N GLN A 383 -6.38 -22.30 1.39
CA GLN A 383 -5.38 -21.32 1.86
C GLN A 383 -4.29 -21.93 2.76
N GLY A 384 -4.49 -23.16 3.26
CA GLY A 384 -3.60 -23.84 4.21
C GLY A 384 -2.67 -24.91 3.63
N LYS A 385 -2.49 -24.97 2.30
CA LYS A 385 -1.58 -25.91 1.63
C LYS A 385 -0.49 -25.21 0.83
#